data_AF-A0AB39LVW4-F1
#
_entry.id   AF-A0AB39LVW4-F1
#
_cell.length_a   1.000
_cell.length_b   1.000
_cell.length_c   1.000
_cell.angle_alpha   90.00
_cell.angle_beta   90.00
_cell.angle_gamma   90.00
#
_symmetry.space_group_name_H-M   'P 1'
#
loop_
_entity.id
_entity.type
_entity.pdbx_description
1 polymer ?
#
loop_
_entity_poly.entity_id
_entity_poly.type
_entity_poly.pdbx_seq_one_letter_code
_entity_poly.pdbx_strand_id
1 'polypeptide(L)'
;MVPATRAAQSIQTTAASLQADLARLELQKRALERELAAVAAHLDSVQRALTALSALLTDPAAGTSPLDEEDVAQTHSVSPAPEPATDDATPSRTATADREQKSRRPKASAQKYGKLTEQILEYFAGLPDTAVRARDVAAALGRDTDSGSINAVRSTLDRLVGASRIDRAGRGLYRAK
;
A
#
# COMPACT_ATOMS: atom_id res chain seq x y z
N MET A 1 14.02 -52.20 4.92
CA MET A 1 14.65 -51.05 5.61
C MET A 1 14.62 -49.78 4.72
N VAL A 2 13.45 -49.24 4.38
CA VAL A 2 13.29 -48.08 3.46
C VAL A 2 12.91 -46.71 4.10
N PRO A 3 12.64 -46.54 5.41
CA PRO A 3 12.11 -45.26 5.91
C PRO A 3 13.16 -44.13 6.02
N ALA A 4 14.44 -44.44 6.21
CA ALA A 4 15.48 -43.42 6.43
C ALA A 4 15.74 -42.55 5.18
N THR A 5 15.69 -43.13 3.98
CA THR A 5 15.92 -42.41 2.72
C THR A 5 14.77 -41.48 2.35
N ARG A 6 13.53 -41.85 2.66
CA ARG A 6 12.35 -40.99 2.45
C ARG A 6 12.39 -39.76 3.35
N ALA A 7 12.80 -39.91 4.61
CA ALA A 7 12.96 -38.80 5.53
C ALA A 7 14.03 -37.81 5.03
N ALA A 8 15.19 -38.30 4.60
CA ALA A 8 16.25 -37.48 4.01
C ALA A 8 15.77 -36.71 2.76
N GLN A 9 15.02 -37.36 1.87
CA GLN A 9 14.47 -36.72 0.67
C GLN A 9 13.47 -35.61 1.01
N SER A 10 12.64 -35.81 2.04
CA SER A 10 11.68 -34.80 2.49
C SER A 10 12.38 -33.56 3.05
N ILE A 11 13.45 -33.75 3.82
CA ILE A 11 14.27 -32.65 4.36
C ILE A 11 14.94 -31.87 3.23
N GLN A 12 15.50 -32.58 2.23
CA GLN A 12 16.14 -31.93 1.08
C GLN A 12 15.14 -31.11 0.26
N THR A 13 13.92 -31.62 0.08
CA THR A 13 12.86 -30.91 -0.64
C THR A 13 12.44 -29.65 0.11
N THR A 14 12.26 -29.75 1.43
CA THR A 14 11.95 -28.58 2.27
C THR A 14 13.08 -27.56 2.26
N ALA A 15 14.35 -28.01 2.36
CA ALA A 15 15.51 -27.11 2.30
C ALA A 15 15.58 -26.36 0.97
N ALA A 16 15.33 -27.04 -0.16
CA ALA A 16 15.28 -26.42 -1.47
C ALA A 16 14.14 -25.38 -1.58
N SER A 17 12.96 -25.69 -1.02
CA SER A 17 11.84 -24.73 -0.96
C SER A 17 12.21 -23.48 -0.16
N LEU A 18 12.80 -23.66 1.03
CA LEU A 18 13.21 -22.53 1.87
C LEU A 18 14.30 -21.66 1.21
N GLN A 19 15.23 -22.27 0.47
CA GLN A 19 16.23 -21.54 -0.30
C GLN A 19 15.59 -20.72 -1.43
N ALA A 20 14.62 -21.29 -2.14
CA ALA A 20 13.87 -20.57 -3.18
C ALA A 20 13.06 -19.40 -2.59
N ASP A 21 12.41 -19.62 -1.45
CA ASP A 21 11.65 -18.58 -0.74
C ASP A 21 12.57 -17.46 -0.24
N LEU A 22 13.74 -17.79 0.29
CA LEU A 22 14.75 -16.81 0.71
C LEU A 22 15.16 -15.91 -0.47
N ALA A 23 15.53 -16.50 -1.61
CA ALA A 23 15.92 -15.75 -2.79
C ALA A 23 14.81 -14.80 -3.27
N ARG A 24 13.56 -15.26 -3.22
CA ARG A 24 12.38 -14.45 -3.55
C ARG A 24 12.20 -13.28 -2.59
N LEU A 25 12.32 -13.52 -1.28
CA LEU A 25 12.18 -12.49 -0.26
C LEU A 25 13.28 -11.43 -0.37
N GLU A 26 14.52 -11.82 -0.66
CA GLU A 26 15.60 -10.86 -0.87
C GLU A 26 15.35 -9.97 -2.10
N LEU A 27 14.82 -10.53 -3.19
CA LEU A 27 14.47 -9.74 -4.35
C LEU A 27 13.36 -8.72 -4.04
N GLN A 28 12.33 -9.15 -3.29
CA GLN A 28 11.26 -8.27 -2.83
C GLN A 28 11.78 -7.15 -1.92
N LYS A 29 12.68 -7.47 -0.98
CA LYS A 29 13.34 -6.48 -0.13
C LYS A 29 14.05 -5.42 -0.98
N ARG A 30 14.89 -5.84 -1.93
CA ARG A 30 15.63 -4.90 -2.80
C ARG A 30 14.69 -4.03 -3.65
N ALA A 31 13.55 -4.57 -4.09
CA ALA A 31 12.55 -3.79 -4.80
C ALA A 31 11.92 -2.71 -3.90
N LEU A 32 11.51 -3.08 -2.68
CA LEU A 32 10.97 -2.13 -1.69
C LEU A 32 11.97 -1.06 -1.29
N GLU A 33 13.25 -1.40 -1.15
CA GLU A 33 14.31 -0.42 -0.86
C GLU A 33 14.45 0.62 -1.98
N ARG A 34 14.30 0.22 -3.25
CA ARG A 34 14.28 1.17 -4.39
C ARG A 34 13.05 2.04 -4.40
N GLU A 35 11.88 1.49 -4.08
CA GLU A 35 10.64 2.28 -3.96
C GLU A 35 10.76 3.31 -2.83
N LEU A 36 11.32 2.93 -1.69
CA LEU A 36 11.55 3.85 -0.57
C LEU A 36 12.52 4.97 -0.99
N ALA A 37 13.62 4.63 -1.68
CA ALA A 37 14.55 5.63 -2.20
C ALA A 37 13.87 6.61 -3.18
N ALA A 38 12.97 6.12 -4.04
CA ALA A 38 12.20 6.97 -4.94
C ALA A 38 11.24 7.91 -4.18
N VAL A 39 10.57 7.42 -3.14
CA VAL A 39 9.69 8.23 -2.28
C VAL A 39 10.50 9.30 -1.52
N ALA A 40 11.67 8.94 -0.99
CA ALA A 40 12.55 9.88 -0.30
C ALA A 40 13.00 11.01 -1.25
N ALA A 41 13.44 10.66 -2.47
CA ALA A 41 13.80 11.66 -3.48
C ALA A 41 12.62 12.57 -3.85
N HIS A 42 11.39 12.02 -3.91
CA HIS A 42 10.20 12.82 -4.14
C HIS A 42 9.90 13.78 -2.98
N LEU A 43 10.05 13.32 -1.73
CA LEU A 43 9.90 14.18 -0.55
C LEU A 43 10.90 15.32 -0.55
N ASP A 44 12.17 15.05 -0.86
CA ASP A 44 13.20 16.09 -0.96
C ASP A 44 12.88 17.11 -2.06
N SER A 45 12.36 16.63 -3.19
CA SER A 45 11.91 17.50 -4.29
C SER A 45 10.75 18.39 -3.88
N VAL A 46 9.74 17.84 -3.20
CA VAL A 46 8.59 18.60 -2.69
C VAL A 46 9.02 19.62 -1.64
N GLN A 47 9.92 19.24 -0.72
CA GLN A 47 10.46 20.18 0.27
C GLN A 47 11.21 21.33 -0.40
N ARG A 48 12.07 21.05 -1.39
CA ARG A 48 12.75 22.11 -2.16
C ARG A 48 11.77 23.01 -2.88
N ALA A 49 10.75 22.46 -3.51
CA ALA A 49 9.71 23.23 -4.19
C ALA A 49 8.94 24.13 -3.21
N LEU A 50 8.58 23.61 -2.03
CA LEU A 50 7.92 24.39 -0.97
C LEU A 50 8.80 25.52 -0.44
N THR A 51 10.10 25.26 -0.22
CA THR A 51 11.05 26.30 0.20
C THR A 51 11.21 27.38 -0.86
N ALA A 52 11.33 27.01 -2.14
CA ALA A 52 11.40 27.96 -3.25
C ALA A 52 10.13 28.83 -3.37
N LEU A 53 8.95 28.21 -3.24
CA LEU A 53 7.67 28.93 -3.23
C LEU A 53 7.56 29.86 -2.01
N SER A 54 8.02 29.42 -0.84
CA SER A 54 8.02 30.25 0.38
C SER A 54 8.96 31.45 0.26
N ALA A 55 10.11 31.29 -0.39
CA ALA A 55 11.03 32.38 -0.69
C ALA A 55 10.39 33.41 -1.63
N LEU A 56 9.73 32.96 -2.71
CA LEU A 56 9.00 33.84 -3.63
C LEU A 56 7.85 34.62 -2.94
N LEU A 57 7.19 34.00 -1.96
CA LEU A 57 6.13 34.66 -1.19
C LEU A 57 6.66 35.67 -0.16
N THR A 58 7.89 35.47 0.32
CA THR A 58 8.51 36.34 1.34
C THR A 58 9.25 37.52 0.70
N ASP A 59 9.83 37.32 -0.48
CA ASP A 59 10.54 38.36 -1.23
C ASP A 59 10.24 38.25 -2.73
N PRO A 60 9.25 39.00 -3.26
CA PRO A 60 8.96 39.03 -4.69
C PRO A 60 10.00 39.83 -5.50
N ALA A 61 10.99 40.46 -4.84
CA ALA A 61 11.99 41.33 -5.47
C ALA A 61 13.41 40.73 -5.54
N ALA A 62 13.69 39.60 -4.90
CA ALA A 62 14.97 38.88 -5.02
C ALA A 62 15.09 38.01 -6.29
N GLY A 63 14.46 38.44 -7.38
CA GLY A 63 14.77 37.92 -8.71
C GLY A 63 16.06 38.54 -9.21
N THR A 64 17.23 38.11 -8.70
CA THR A 64 18.55 38.01 -9.39
C THR A 64 19.72 37.78 -8.40
N SER A 65 20.17 36.51 -8.27
CA SER A 65 21.56 35.98 -8.12
C SER A 65 22.51 36.45 -6.99
N PRO A 66 23.68 35.78 -6.73
CA PRO A 66 24.25 34.54 -7.31
C PRO A 66 24.70 33.52 -6.23
N LEU A 67 24.94 32.25 -6.60
CA LEU A 67 26.00 31.45 -5.98
C LEU A 67 26.71 30.60 -7.04
N ASP A 68 28.00 30.90 -7.13
CA ASP A 68 29.17 30.28 -7.78
C ASP A 68 28.99 28.83 -8.29
N GLU A 69 29.25 28.56 -9.57
CA GLU A 69 30.56 28.18 -10.13
C GLU A 69 31.20 26.96 -9.44
N GLU A 70 30.96 25.78 -10.02
CA GLU A 70 31.99 24.75 -10.23
C GLU A 70 31.74 24.15 -11.62
N ASP A 71 32.61 24.55 -12.55
CA ASP A 71 33.16 23.76 -13.67
C ASP A 71 32.20 22.97 -14.59
N VAL A 72 31.89 23.55 -15.75
CA VAL A 72 32.25 22.90 -17.03
C VAL A 72 32.39 23.96 -18.12
N ALA A 73 33.60 24.10 -18.66
CA ALA A 73 33.91 24.92 -19.81
C ALA A 73 33.17 24.47 -21.08
N GLN A 74 32.42 25.37 -21.73
CA GLN A 74 32.35 25.39 -23.21
C GLN A 74 31.81 26.72 -23.78
N THR A 75 32.74 27.53 -24.29
CA THR A 75 32.70 28.30 -25.56
C THR A 75 31.40 28.97 -26.05
N HIS A 76 31.45 30.31 -26.04
CA HIS A 76 31.15 31.23 -27.15
C HIS A 76 29.73 31.32 -27.76
N SER A 77 29.14 32.51 -27.59
CA SER A 77 28.71 33.46 -28.65
C SER A 77 27.20 33.72 -28.91
N VAL A 78 26.81 34.96 -28.54
CA VAL A 78 25.98 35.96 -29.25
C VAL A 78 24.42 35.82 -29.29
N SER A 79 23.79 36.88 -28.77
CA SER A 79 22.40 37.43 -28.83
C SER A 79 21.69 37.44 -30.22
N PRO A 80 20.43 37.98 -30.40
CA PRO A 80 19.37 38.43 -29.47
C PRO A 80 17.88 38.06 -29.87
N ALA A 81 16.92 38.49 -29.03
CA ALA A 81 15.42 38.66 -29.03
C ALA A 81 14.62 38.79 -30.38
N PRO A 82 13.24 38.91 -30.46
CA PRO A 82 12.20 39.24 -29.44
C PRO A 82 10.79 38.52 -29.55
N GLU A 83 9.81 39.01 -28.74
CA GLU A 83 8.38 38.69 -28.41
C GLU A 83 7.35 38.59 -29.59
N PRO A 84 5.97 38.58 -29.48
CA PRO A 84 5.01 38.68 -28.33
C PRO A 84 3.64 37.90 -28.43
N ALA A 85 2.74 38.17 -27.46
CA ALA A 85 1.24 38.15 -27.52
C ALA A 85 0.51 36.77 -27.40
N THR A 86 -0.62 36.58 -26.70
CA THR A 86 -1.65 37.43 -26.05
C THR A 86 -2.65 36.53 -25.30
N ASP A 87 -3.24 37.05 -24.20
CA ASP A 87 -4.66 37.00 -23.76
C ASP A 87 -5.49 35.70 -23.87
N ASP A 88 -6.47 35.37 -23.02
CA ASP A 88 -7.13 35.96 -21.86
C ASP A 88 -8.14 34.87 -21.36
N ALA A 89 -8.78 35.14 -20.23
CA ALA A 89 -10.09 34.64 -19.83
C ALA A 89 -10.19 33.24 -19.16
N THR A 90 -10.18 33.30 -17.84
CA THR A 90 -11.12 32.50 -17.02
C THR A 90 -12.55 32.99 -17.24
N PRO A 91 -13.58 32.14 -17.04
CA PRO A 91 -14.33 32.29 -15.79
C PRO A 91 -14.86 30.99 -15.15
N SER A 92 -14.75 30.97 -13.82
CA SER A 92 -15.74 30.61 -12.79
C SER A 92 -16.78 29.48 -12.97
N ARG A 93 -16.68 28.55 -11.99
CA ARG A 93 -17.73 28.06 -11.06
C ARG A 93 -19.04 27.51 -11.63
N THR A 94 -19.34 26.25 -11.27
CA THR A 94 -20.46 25.94 -10.36
C THR A 94 -20.31 24.52 -9.80
N ALA A 95 -20.97 24.30 -8.67
CA ALA A 95 -20.79 23.22 -7.74
C ALA A 95 -21.53 21.91 -8.10
N THR A 96 -21.27 20.92 -7.26
CA THR A 96 -22.09 19.74 -6.89
C THR A 96 -22.10 18.51 -7.80
N ALA A 97 -21.89 17.38 -7.09
CA ALA A 97 -22.48 16.06 -7.25
C ALA A 97 -21.56 14.93 -7.73
N ASP A 98 -21.70 13.83 -6.98
CA ASP A 98 -21.45 12.43 -7.32
C ASP A 98 -20.01 11.88 -7.37
N ARG A 99 -19.55 11.58 -6.15
CA ARG A 99 -19.22 10.23 -5.66
C ARG A 99 -19.56 9.06 -6.61
N GLU A 100 -18.82 8.89 -7.70
CA GLU A 100 -18.78 7.58 -8.38
C GLU A 100 -17.42 7.26 -8.99
N GLN A 101 -16.36 7.28 -8.18
CA GLN A 101 -15.09 6.68 -8.61
C GLN A 101 -15.07 5.18 -8.31
N LYS A 102 -15.81 4.49 -9.18
CA LYS A 102 -15.84 3.04 -9.40
C LYS A 102 -14.40 2.52 -9.48
N SER A 103 -13.92 2.04 -8.35
CA SER A 103 -12.60 1.43 -8.22
C SER A 103 -12.59 0.14 -9.03
N ARG A 104 -11.95 0.15 -10.20
CA ARG A 104 -11.56 -1.09 -10.89
C ARG A 104 -10.47 -1.77 -10.04
N ARG A 105 -10.87 -2.52 -9.02
CA ARG A 105 -9.99 -3.43 -8.25
C ARG A 105 -9.80 -4.76 -9.00
N PRO A 106 -8.66 -5.43 -8.79
CA PRO A 106 -8.37 -6.71 -9.41
C PRO A 106 -9.28 -7.82 -8.88
N LYS A 107 -9.94 -8.54 -9.79
CA LYS A 107 -10.87 -9.66 -9.51
C LYS A 107 -10.28 -10.78 -8.64
N ALA A 108 -8.95 -10.94 -8.62
CA ALA A 108 -8.27 -11.94 -7.80
C ALA A 108 -8.43 -11.70 -6.28
N SER A 109 -8.58 -10.44 -5.85
CA SER A 109 -8.78 -10.12 -4.44
C SER A 109 -10.18 -10.48 -3.97
N ALA A 110 -11.21 -10.21 -4.79
CA ALA A 110 -12.61 -10.55 -4.51
C ALA A 110 -12.80 -12.06 -4.28
N GLN A 111 -12.14 -12.89 -5.09
CA GLN A 111 -12.18 -14.35 -4.95
C GLN A 111 -11.56 -14.83 -3.63
N LYS A 112 -10.45 -14.21 -3.21
CA LYS A 112 -9.83 -14.50 -1.90
C LYS A 112 -10.71 -14.05 -0.73
N TYR A 113 -11.39 -12.92 -0.85
CA TYR A 113 -12.34 -12.46 0.16
C TYR A 113 -13.57 -13.39 0.27
N GLY A 114 -14.06 -13.92 -0.85
CA GLY A 114 -15.13 -14.93 -0.87
C GLY A 114 -14.75 -16.19 -0.09
N LYS A 115 -13.60 -16.79 -0.43
CA LYS A 115 -13.08 -17.98 0.28
C LYS A 115 -12.82 -17.72 1.77
N LEU A 116 -12.31 -16.53 2.13
CA LEU A 116 -12.11 -16.16 3.54
C LEU A 116 -13.44 -16.05 4.29
N THR A 117 -14.47 -15.52 3.62
CA THR A 117 -15.81 -15.40 4.21
C THR A 117 -16.41 -16.77 4.50
N GLU A 118 -16.30 -17.72 3.56
CA GLU A 118 -16.74 -19.10 3.74
C GLU A 118 -16.01 -19.78 4.90
N GLN A 119 -14.68 -19.66 4.97
CA GLN A 119 -13.88 -20.22 6.07
C GLN A 119 -14.24 -19.65 7.44
N ILE A 120 -14.53 -18.35 7.52
CA ILE A 120 -14.98 -17.71 8.76
C ILE A 120 -16.36 -18.26 9.17
N LEU A 121 -17.30 -18.39 8.24
CA LEU A 121 -18.62 -18.95 8.53
C LEU A 121 -18.54 -20.41 8.98
N GLU A 122 -17.70 -21.22 8.33
CA GLU A 122 -17.42 -22.61 8.73
C GLU A 122 -16.89 -22.68 10.17
N TYR A 123 -15.94 -21.81 10.51
CA TYR A 123 -15.37 -21.74 11.87
C TYR A 123 -16.44 -21.39 12.92
N PHE A 124 -17.29 -20.40 12.64
CA PHE A 124 -18.36 -20.00 13.57
C PHE A 124 -19.49 -21.03 13.65
N ALA A 125 -19.73 -21.82 12.59
CA ALA A 125 -20.68 -22.94 12.63
C ALA A 125 -20.24 -24.03 13.64
N GLY A 126 -18.94 -24.18 13.87
CA GLY A 126 -18.39 -25.07 14.91
C GLY A 126 -18.41 -24.49 16.34
N LEU A 127 -18.70 -23.20 16.51
CA LEU A 127 -18.61 -22.47 17.79
C LEU A 127 -19.79 -21.48 17.96
N PRO A 128 -21.04 -21.97 18.12
CA PRO A 128 -22.23 -21.12 18.06
C PRO A 128 -22.31 -20.08 19.19
N ASP A 129 -21.86 -20.41 20.40
CA ASP A 129 -22.04 -19.55 21.58
C ASP A 129 -20.76 -18.87 22.10
N THR A 130 -19.64 -19.03 21.40
CA THR A 130 -18.37 -18.46 21.86
C THR A 130 -18.13 -17.08 21.26
N ALA A 131 -17.95 -16.08 22.12
CA ALA A 131 -17.51 -14.76 21.70
C ALA A 131 -16.00 -14.78 21.44
N VAL A 132 -15.58 -14.64 20.18
CA VAL A 132 -14.18 -14.75 19.75
C VAL A 132 -13.68 -13.43 19.17
N ARG A 133 -12.40 -13.09 19.36
CA ARG A 133 -11.80 -11.91 18.71
C ARG A 133 -11.36 -12.23 17.29
N ALA A 134 -11.31 -11.21 16.44
CA ALA A 134 -10.78 -11.33 15.07
C ALA A 134 -9.35 -11.90 15.01
N ARG A 135 -8.53 -11.63 16.04
CA ARG A 135 -7.18 -12.20 16.15
C ARG A 135 -7.22 -13.72 16.38
N ASP A 136 -8.10 -14.18 17.25
CA ASP A 136 -8.22 -15.60 17.59
C ASP A 136 -8.80 -16.38 16.41
N VAL A 137 -9.76 -15.78 15.68
CA VAL A 137 -10.27 -16.33 14.40
C VAL A 137 -9.14 -16.41 13.37
N ALA A 138 -8.30 -15.38 13.26
CA ALA A 138 -7.15 -15.42 12.36
C ALA A 138 -6.15 -16.52 12.76
N ALA A 139 -5.87 -16.70 14.05
CA ALA A 139 -5.00 -17.75 14.55
C ALA A 139 -5.57 -19.16 14.29
N ALA A 140 -6.88 -19.36 14.52
CA ALA A 140 -7.56 -20.62 14.25
C ALA A 140 -7.55 -20.99 12.75
N LEU A 141 -7.56 -19.98 11.87
CA LEU A 141 -7.44 -20.16 10.42
C LEU A 141 -5.97 -20.25 9.95
N GLY A 142 -4.98 -20.12 10.84
CA GLY A 142 -3.55 -20.11 10.50
C GLY A 142 -3.13 -18.88 9.69
N ARG A 143 -3.80 -17.75 9.89
CA ARG A 143 -3.63 -16.48 9.14
C ARG A 143 -3.21 -15.32 10.03
N ASP A 144 -2.69 -15.58 11.21
CA ASP A 144 -2.16 -14.57 12.14
C ASP A 144 -0.70 -14.19 11.85
N THR A 145 -0.16 -14.64 10.71
CA THR A 145 1.21 -14.37 10.24
C THR A 145 1.52 -12.89 10.05
N ASP A 146 0.51 -12.08 9.75
CA ASP A 146 0.68 -10.65 9.47
C ASP A 146 -0.52 -9.81 9.94
N SER A 147 -0.26 -8.57 10.35
CA SER A 147 -1.29 -7.62 10.79
C SER A 147 -2.32 -7.31 9.70
N GLY A 148 -1.93 -7.46 8.42
CA GLY A 148 -2.83 -7.28 7.27
C GLY A 148 -3.91 -8.35 7.21
N SER A 149 -3.54 -9.62 7.42
CA SER A 149 -4.43 -10.77 7.46
C SER A 149 -5.42 -10.66 8.62
N ILE A 150 -4.98 -10.21 9.81
CA ILE A 150 -5.88 -9.95 10.95
C ILE A 150 -6.88 -8.83 10.63
N ASN A 151 -6.42 -7.75 9.99
CA ASN A 151 -7.29 -6.64 9.56
C ASN A 151 -8.28 -7.06 8.46
N ALA A 152 -7.89 -7.97 7.57
CA ALA A 152 -8.78 -8.52 6.55
C ALA A 152 -9.88 -9.39 7.17
N VAL A 153 -9.55 -10.20 8.19
CA VAL A 153 -10.52 -10.98 8.97
C VAL A 153 -11.48 -10.02 9.69
N ARG A 154 -10.97 -9.01 10.40
CA ARG A 154 -11.79 -8.00 11.08
C ARG A 154 -12.78 -7.31 10.14
N SER A 155 -12.29 -6.84 9.00
CA SER A 155 -13.12 -6.16 7.98
C SER A 155 -14.16 -7.08 7.36
N THR A 156 -13.93 -8.39 7.35
CA THR A 156 -14.88 -9.39 6.86
C THR A 156 -15.94 -9.68 7.93
N LEU A 157 -15.53 -9.80 9.20
CA LEU A 157 -16.44 -9.92 10.34
C LEU A 157 -17.37 -8.72 10.46
N ASP A 158 -16.86 -7.48 10.34
CA ASP A 158 -17.70 -6.28 10.40
C ASP A 158 -18.73 -6.25 9.25
N ARG A 159 -18.37 -6.76 8.06
CA ARG A 159 -19.31 -6.93 6.94
C ARG A 159 -20.37 -7.99 7.21
N LEU A 160 -19.99 -9.11 7.82
CA LEU A 160 -20.93 -10.17 8.21
C LEU A 160 -21.88 -9.74 9.32
N VAL A 161 -21.42 -8.90 10.24
CA VAL A 161 -22.26 -8.24 11.25
C VAL A 161 -23.26 -7.29 10.57
N GLY A 162 -22.79 -6.46 9.63
CA GLY A 162 -23.68 -5.61 8.83
C GLY A 162 -24.70 -6.39 7.99
N ALA A 163 -24.34 -7.60 7.55
CA ALA A 163 -25.23 -8.52 6.84
C ALA A 163 -26.08 -9.40 7.79
N SER A 164 -26.07 -9.15 9.09
CA SER A 164 -26.83 -9.88 10.12
C SER A 164 -26.57 -11.40 10.18
N ARG A 165 -25.38 -11.85 9.74
CA ARG A 165 -24.96 -13.26 9.79
C ARG A 165 -24.19 -13.63 11.07
N ILE A 166 -23.60 -12.63 11.73
CA ILE A 166 -22.79 -12.75 12.94
C ILE A 166 -23.20 -11.62 13.88
N ASP A 167 -23.20 -11.84 15.18
CA ASP A 167 -23.50 -10.82 16.19
C ASP A 167 -22.23 -10.26 16.84
N ARG A 168 -22.31 -9.00 17.27
CA ARG A 168 -21.23 -8.32 18.00
C ARG A 168 -21.49 -8.39 19.51
N ALA A 169 -20.82 -9.31 20.18
CA ALA A 169 -20.96 -9.52 21.63
C ALA A 169 -20.25 -8.46 22.49
N GLY A 170 -19.43 -7.59 21.88
CA GLY A 170 -18.75 -6.49 22.59
C GLY A 170 -17.63 -5.84 21.78
N ARG A 171 -16.78 -5.03 22.42
CA ARG A 171 -15.65 -4.36 21.75
C ARG A 171 -14.65 -5.38 21.20
N GLY A 172 -14.75 -5.61 19.89
CA GLY A 172 -13.86 -6.53 19.16
C GLY A 172 -14.15 -8.01 19.39
N LEU A 173 -15.32 -8.34 19.92
CA LEU A 173 -15.81 -9.70 20.11
C LEU A 173 -16.97 -9.97 19.15
N TYR A 174 -16.90 -11.12 18.47
CA TYR A 174 -17.86 -11.58 17.48
C TYR A 174 -18.38 -12.95 17.90
N ARG A 175 -19.68 -13.19 17.74
CA ARG A 175 -20.34 -14.45 18.07
C ARG A 175 -21.17 -14.90 16.87
N ALA A 176 -21.28 -16.20 16.66
CA ALA A 176 -22.28 -16.71 15.73
C ALA A 176 -23.69 -16.30 16.22
N LYS A 177 -24.60 -16.23 15.25
CA LYS A 177 -26.01 -15.95 15.53
C LYS A 177 -26.77 -17.25 15.69
#